data_AF-A0AA95KY92-F1
#
_entry.id   AF-A0AA95KY92-F1
#
_cell.length_a   1.000
_cell.length_b   1.000
_cell.length_c   1.000
_cell.angle_alpha   90.00
_cell.angle_beta   90.00
_cell.angle_gamma   90.00
#
_symmetry.space_group_name_H-M   'P 1'
#
loop_
_entity.id
_entity.type
_entity.pdbx_description
1 polymer ?
#
loop_
_entity_poly.entity_id
_entity_poly.type
_entity_poly.pdbx_seq_one_letter_code
_entity_poly.pdbx_strand_id
1 'polypeptide(L)'
;MLTGFIIILLLVTLIFNRYVPVRNLRAVNGYEHEAVFVDLRDYQDSAKNPVNGAINIPCGYLKRYIKEIPNEQIVIIASNEVEKNFGARLLKKYGYDIKGYTITGPSQ
;
A
#
# COMPACT_ATOMS: atom_id res chain seq x y z
N MET A 1 32.23 -7.57 -17.39
CA MET A 1 32.13 -7.34 -15.92
C MET A 1 31.19 -6.18 -15.58
N LEU A 2 31.33 -5.00 -16.21
CA LEU A 2 30.46 -3.84 -15.94
C LEU A 2 28.97 -4.08 -16.23
N THR A 3 28.63 -4.70 -17.36
CA THR A 3 27.24 -5.02 -17.73
C THR A 3 26.57 -5.96 -16.72
N GLY A 4 27.29 -6.98 -16.25
CA GLY A 4 26.81 -7.86 -15.19
C GLY A 4 26.52 -7.11 -13.89
N PHE A 5 27.37 -6.16 -13.52
CA PHE A 5 27.16 -5.33 -12.33
C PHE A 5 25.90 -4.45 -12.45
N ILE A 6 25.67 -3.83 -13.62
CA ILE A 6 24.46 -3.03 -13.88
C ILE A 6 23.20 -3.90 -13.79
N ILE A 7 23.23 -5.11 -14.37
CA ILE A 7 22.10 -6.05 -14.29
C ILE A 7 21.83 -6.47 -12.85
N ILE A 8 22.88 -6.80 -12.08
CA ILE A 8 22.74 -7.14 -10.66
C ILE A 8 22.14 -5.97 -9.88
N LEU A 9 22.63 -4.75 -10.07
CA LEU A 9 22.11 -3.57 -9.39
C LEU A 9 20.63 -3.31 -9.73
N LEU A 10 20.25 -3.50 -10.99
CA LEU A 10 18.87 -3.39 -11.45
C LEU A 10 17.99 -4.43 -10.76
N LEU A 11 18.41 -5.70 -10.75
CA LEU A 11 17.66 -6.80 -10.10
C LEU A 11 17.53 -6.59 -8.59
N VAL A 12 18.61 -6.21 -7.91
CA VAL A 12 18.59 -5.87 -6.48
C VAL A 12 17.59 -4.76 -6.21
N THR A 13 17.58 -3.70 -7.03
CA THR A 13 16.64 -2.59 -6.87
C THR A 13 15.18 -3.04 -7.04
N LEU A 14 14.91 -3.87 -8.05
CA LEU A 14 13.57 -4.41 -8.32
C LEU A 14 13.08 -5.32 -7.17
N ILE A 15 13.94 -6.22 -6.70
CA ILE A 15 13.65 -7.13 -5.58
C ILE A 15 13.47 -6.32 -4.29
N PHE A 16 14.37 -5.38 -4.01
CA PHE A 16 14.31 -4.55 -2.82
C PHE A 16 13.01 -3.76 -2.76
N ASN A 17 12.63 -3.08 -3.84
CA ASN A 17 11.40 -2.30 -3.88
C ASN A 17 10.12 -3.14 -3.75
N ARG A 18 10.17 -4.43 -4.12
CA ARG A 18 9.02 -5.33 -4.05
C ARG A 18 8.90 -6.05 -2.71
N TYR A 19 9.99 -6.55 -2.14
CA TYR A 19 9.92 -7.47 -1.00
C TYR A 19 10.35 -6.86 0.33
N VAL A 20 11.16 -5.79 0.34
CA VAL A 20 11.67 -5.25 1.60
C VAL A 20 10.56 -4.46 2.33
N PRO A 21 10.29 -4.78 3.60
CA PRO A 21 9.27 -4.11 4.39
C PRO A 21 9.49 -2.61 4.50
N VAL A 22 8.40 -1.86 4.48
CA VAL A 22 8.44 -0.43 4.81
C VAL A 22 8.49 -0.30 6.33
N ARG A 23 9.53 0.37 6.85
CA ARG A 23 9.74 0.55 8.29
C ARG A 23 8.58 1.32 8.95
N ASN A 24 8.35 1.02 10.22
CA ASN A 24 7.38 1.66 11.11
C ASN A 24 5.90 1.54 10.68
N LEU A 25 5.55 0.57 9.86
CA LEU A 25 4.16 0.20 9.64
C LEU A 25 3.74 -0.84 10.68
N ARG A 26 2.59 -0.60 11.33
CA ARG A 26 2.00 -1.51 12.30
C ARG A 26 0.71 -2.07 11.74
N ALA A 27 0.44 -3.33 12.05
CA ALA A 27 -0.87 -3.92 11.79
C ALA A 27 -1.91 -3.28 12.71
N VAL A 28 -3.08 -2.96 12.16
CA VAL A 28 -4.20 -2.33 12.87
C VAL A 28 -5.40 -3.26 12.76
N ASN A 29 -6.06 -3.55 13.89
CA ASN A 29 -7.17 -4.51 13.98
C ASN A 29 -8.53 -3.81 14.23
N GLY A 30 -8.77 -2.64 13.64
CA GLY A 30 -10.01 -1.89 13.88
C GLY A 30 -10.03 -0.49 13.30
N TYR A 31 -11.00 0.29 13.76
CA TYR A 31 -11.19 1.69 13.36
C TYR A 31 -10.12 2.57 13.99
N GLU A 32 -9.35 3.26 13.15
CA GLU A 32 -8.48 4.37 13.55
C GLU A 32 -9.29 5.65 13.40
N HIS A 33 -9.55 6.33 14.52
CA HIS A 33 -10.22 7.62 14.50
C HIS A 33 -9.36 8.60 13.69
N GLU A 34 -9.98 9.35 12.77
CA GLU A 34 -9.33 10.38 11.93
C GLU A 34 -8.44 9.87 10.79
N ALA A 35 -8.33 8.54 10.58
CA ALA A 35 -7.60 8.00 9.44
C ALA A 35 -8.52 7.62 8.28
N VAL A 36 -8.07 7.94 7.07
CA VAL A 36 -8.71 7.51 5.82
C VAL A 36 -8.21 6.12 5.46
N PHE A 37 -9.14 5.21 5.26
CA PHE A 37 -8.83 3.87 4.77
C PHE A 37 -8.67 3.90 3.26
N VAL A 38 -7.51 3.47 2.78
CA VAL A 38 -7.22 3.34 1.34
C VAL A 38 -7.05 1.87 1.02
N ASP A 39 -7.96 1.35 0.21
CA ASP A 39 -8.01 -0.04 -0.17
C ASP A 39 -7.26 -0.28 -1.48
N LEU A 40 -6.13 -0.97 -1.37
CA LEU A 40 -5.19 -1.22 -2.46
C LEU A 40 -5.39 -2.57 -3.13
N ARG A 41 -6.34 -3.37 -2.63
CA ARG A 41 -6.69 -4.66 -3.22
C ARG A 41 -7.21 -4.47 -4.64
N ASP A 42 -7.20 -5.53 -5.44
CA ASP A 42 -7.89 -5.49 -6.72
C ASP A 42 -9.40 -5.29 -6.55
N TYR A 43 -10.05 -4.81 -7.60
CA TYR A 43 -11.49 -4.53 -7.56
C TYR A 43 -12.34 -5.77 -7.26
N GLN A 44 -11.88 -6.98 -7.59
CA GLN A 44 -12.65 -8.21 -7.36
C GLN A 44 -12.64 -8.56 -5.86
N ASP A 45 -11.47 -8.53 -5.23
CA ASP A 45 -11.31 -8.77 -3.79
C ASP A 45 -12.07 -7.70 -2.98
N SER A 46 -11.97 -6.45 -3.44
CA SER A 46 -12.66 -5.32 -2.83
C SER A 46 -14.18 -5.42 -2.97
N ALA A 47 -14.69 -5.84 -4.13
CA ALA A 47 -16.12 -6.00 -4.36
C ALA A 47 -16.72 -7.20 -3.59
N LYS A 48 -15.94 -8.28 -3.41
CA LYS A 48 -16.37 -9.45 -2.62
C LYS A 48 -16.51 -9.12 -1.13
N ASN A 49 -15.55 -8.37 -0.59
CA ASN A 49 -15.47 -8.00 0.81
C ASN A 49 -15.21 -6.49 0.94
N PRO A 50 -16.24 -5.65 0.68
CA PRO A 50 -16.09 -4.20 0.72
C PRO A 50 -15.81 -3.72 2.15
N VAL A 51 -15.00 -2.68 2.27
CA VAL A 51 -14.77 -1.99 3.53
C VAL A 51 -15.48 -0.64 3.46
N ASN A 52 -16.47 -0.43 4.32
CA ASN A 52 -17.27 0.79 4.31
C ASN A 52 -16.40 2.01 4.62
N GLY A 53 -16.59 3.11 3.88
CA GLY A 53 -15.81 4.33 4.01
C GLY A 53 -14.39 4.28 3.45
N ALA A 54 -13.94 3.15 2.90
CA ALA A 54 -12.62 3.05 2.27
C ALA A 54 -12.62 3.61 0.85
N ILE A 55 -11.56 4.34 0.49
CA ILE A 55 -11.29 4.79 -0.88
C ILE A 55 -10.63 3.61 -1.61
N ASN A 56 -11.32 3.06 -2.60
CA ASN A 56 -10.82 1.90 -3.34
C ASN A 56 -9.97 2.32 -4.54
N ILE A 57 -8.66 2.11 -4.44
CA ILE A 57 -7.70 2.41 -5.52
C ILE A 57 -6.70 1.24 -5.56
N PRO A 58 -6.92 0.25 -6.44
CA PRO A 58 -6.03 -0.89 -6.49
C PRO A 58 -4.58 -0.47 -6.74
N CYS A 59 -3.65 -1.22 -6.17
CA CYS A 59 -2.24 -0.86 -6.12
C CYS A 59 -1.63 -0.51 -7.49
N GLY A 60 -2.08 -1.18 -8.57
CA GLY A 60 -1.66 -0.91 -9.95
C GLY A 60 -2.15 0.44 -10.51
N TYR A 61 -3.25 0.98 -9.98
CA TYR A 61 -3.84 2.26 -10.38
C TYR A 61 -3.48 3.41 -9.44
N LEU A 62 -2.86 3.12 -8.28
CA LEU A 62 -2.52 4.08 -7.24
C LEU A 62 -1.77 5.31 -7.76
N LYS A 63 -0.80 5.14 -8.67
CA LYS A 63 -0.07 6.27 -9.27
C LYS A 63 -0.97 7.23 -10.04
N ARG A 64 -2.00 6.71 -10.72
CA ARG A 64 -2.91 7.48 -11.57
C ARG A 64 -3.91 8.28 -10.72
N TYR A 65 -4.39 7.68 -9.64
CA TYR A 65 -5.47 8.23 -8.81
C TYR A 65 -5.01 8.71 -7.45
N ILE A 66 -3.70 8.87 -7.23
CA ILE A 66 -3.12 9.32 -5.95
C ILE A 66 -3.78 10.61 -5.44
N LYS A 67 -4.16 11.51 -6.35
CA LYS A 67 -4.78 12.82 -6.04
C LYS A 67 -6.21 12.72 -5.49
N GLU A 68 -6.86 11.57 -5.62
CA GLU A 68 -8.19 11.33 -5.04
C GLU A 68 -8.12 11.02 -3.54
N ILE A 69 -6.93 10.68 -3.05
CA ILE A 69 -6.70 10.43 -1.63
C ILE A 69 -6.51 11.80 -0.93
N PRO A 70 -7.38 12.15 0.04
CA PRO A 70 -7.24 13.39 0.79
C PRO A 70 -5.91 13.42 1.54
N ASN A 71 -5.38 14.61 1.77
CA ASN A 71 -4.08 14.80 2.43
C ASN A 71 -4.23 14.63 3.95
N GLU A 72 -4.52 13.39 4.36
CA GLU A 72 -4.83 12.99 5.73
C GLU A 72 -3.98 11.77 6.13
N GLN A 73 -4.17 11.32 7.37
CA GLN A 73 -3.55 10.10 7.87
C GLN A 73 -4.18 8.88 7.19
N ILE A 74 -3.36 7.95 6.71
CA ILE A 74 -3.83 6.78 5.95
C ILE A 74 -3.66 5.49 6.73
N VAL A 75 -4.67 4.62 6.65
CA VAL A 75 -4.55 3.19 6.90
C VAL A 75 -4.71 2.43 5.59
N ILE A 76 -3.73 1.57 5.28
CA ILE A 76 -3.73 0.76 4.06
C ILE A 76 -4.53 -0.53 4.29
N ILE A 77 -5.41 -0.88 3.37
CA ILE A 77 -5.97 -2.23 3.25
C ILE A 77 -5.32 -2.91 2.05
N ALA A 78 -4.81 -4.13 2.25
CA ALA A 78 -4.13 -4.90 1.20
C ALA A 78 -4.48 -6.39 1.29
N SER A 79 -4.29 -7.13 0.19
CA SER A 79 -4.49 -8.58 0.14
C SER A 79 -3.27 -9.34 0.67
N ASN A 80 -2.08 -8.73 0.65
CA ASN A 80 -0.85 -9.36 1.14
C ASN A 80 0.26 -8.35 1.47
N GLU A 81 1.35 -8.86 2.04
CA GLU A 81 2.54 -8.10 2.45
C GLU A 81 3.23 -7.37 1.28
N VAL A 82 3.27 -7.97 0.09
CA VAL A 82 3.94 -7.38 -1.08
C VAL A 82 3.16 -6.15 -1.57
N GLU A 83 1.85 -6.29 -1.70
CA GLU A 83 0.95 -5.19 -2.08
C GLU A 83 1.02 -4.05 -1.05
N LYS A 84 0.92 -4.38 0.25
CA LYS A 84 1.06 -3.42 1.34
C LYS A 84 2.40 -2.69 1.29
N ASN A 85 3.52 -3.39 1.10
CA ASN A 85 4.84 -2.77 1.06
C ASN A 85 5.03 -1.88 -0.17
N PHE A 86 4.56 -2.33 -1.33
CA PHE A 86 4.63 -1.51 -2.55
C PHE A 86 3.77 -0.26 -2.44
N GLY A 87 2.51 -0.43 -2.03
CA GLY A 87 1.55 0.65 -1.84
C GLY A 87 2.03 1.68 -0.83
N ALA A 88 2.48 1.23 0.35
CA ALA A 88 3.01 2.11 1.38
C ALA A 88 4.24 2.91 0.93
N ARG A 89 5.14 2.28 0.16
CA ARG A 89 6.32 2.96 -0.38
C ARG A 89 5.92 4.05 -1.37
N LEU A 90 4.93 3.78 -2.22
CA LEU A 90 4.41 4.75 -3.17
C LEU A 90 3.73 5.92 -2.44
N LEU A 91 2.83 5.64 -1.49
CA LEU A 91 2.14 6.65 -0.69
C LEU A 91 3.14 7.54 0.07
N LYS A 92 4.14 6.96 0.75
CA LYS A 92 5.21 7.75 1.41
C LYS A 92 5.98 8.61 0.42
N LYS A 93 6.28 8.10 -0.78
CA LYS A 93 6.95 8.88 -1.84
C LYS A 93 6.11 10.09 -2.28
N TYR A 94 4.79 10.01 -2.21
CA TYR A 94 3.87 11.10 -2.51
C TYR A 94 3.56 12.02 -1.31
N GLY A 95 4.14 11.75 -0.14
CA GLY A 95 4.06 12.63 1.04
C GLY A 95 2.99 12.26 2.05
N TYR A 96 2.29 11.12 1.89
CA TYR A 96 1.26 10.70 2.83
C TYR A 96 1.83 10.13 4.14
N ASP A 97 1.17 10.44 5.25
CA ASP A 97 1.44 9.84 6.56
C ASP A 97 0.65 8.54 6.72
N ILE A 98 1.34 7.42 6.89
CA ILE A 98 0.72 6.09 6.99
C ILE A 98 0.79 5.63 8.44
N LYS A 99 -0.37 5.52 9.09
CA LYS A 99 -0.49 5.10 10.49
C LYS A 99 -0.38 3.60 10.68
N GLY A 100 -0.86 2.85 9.70
CA GLY A 100 -0.84 1.40 9.78
C GLY A 100 -1.37 0.74 8.53
N TYR A 101 -1.58 -0.56 8.65
CA TYR A 101 -2.15 -1.39 7.60
C TYR A 101 -3.00 -2.50 8.19
N THR A 102 -3.86 -3.06 7.35
CA THR A 102 -4.49 -4.35 7.57
C THR A 102 -4.31 -5.24 6.34
N ILE A 103 -4.06 -6.52 6.56
CA ILE A 103 -4.06 -7.54 5.50
C ILE A 103 -5.37 -8.26 5.61
N THR A 104 -6.23 -8.10 4.60
CA THR A 104 -7.68 -8.35 4.70
C THR A 104 -8.32 -7.28 5.60
N GLY A 105 -9.39 -6.62 5.13
CA GLY A 105 -9.97 -5.44 5.77
C GLY A 105 -10.36 -5.65 7.25
N PRO A 106 -10.64 -4.57 8.01
CA PRO A 106 -11.11 -4.70 9.38
C PRO A 106 -12.36 -5.59 9.44
N SER A 107 -12.46 -6.40 10.49
CA SER A 107 -13.69 -7.13 10.81
C SER A 107 -14.82 -6.11 10.90
N GLN A 108 -15.84 -6.24 10.06
CA GLN A 108 -17.06 -5.43 10.19
C GLN A 108 -17.82 -5.79 11.45
#